data_AF-A0A931UEX8-F1
#
_entry.id   AF-A0A931UEX8-F1
#
_cell.length_a   1.000
_cell.length_b   1.000
_cell.length_c   1.000
_cell.angle_alpha   90.00
_cell.angle_beta   90.00
_cell.angle_gamma   90.00
#
_symmetry.space_group_name_H-M   'P 1'
#
loop_
_entity.id
_entity.type
_entity.pdbx_description
1 polymer ?
#
loop_
_entity_poly.entity_id
_entity_poly.type
_entity_poly.pdbx_seq_one_letter_code
_entity_poly.pdbx_strand_id
1 'polypeptide(L)' 'MERMDKLRLEIGRLIAAKERRRQKLAALPFADKVRVVVQMQQMVAPVLRARGRAVRVWSLDTSNPVGRK' A
#
# COMPACT_ATOMS: atom_id res chain seq x y z
N MET A 1 1.72 -36.48 -4.72
CA MET A 1 0.85 -35.69 -3.82
C MET A 1 1.65 -34.65 -3.03
N GLU A 2 2.75 -35.03 -2.36
CA GLU A 2 3.58 -34.14 -1.51
C GLU A 2 3.94 -32.75 -2.07
N ARG A 3 4.25 -32.62 -3.37
CA ARG A 3 4.61 -31.33 -3.97
C ARG A 3 3.46 -30.32 -3.91
N MET A 4 2.24 -30.79 -4.15
CA MET A 4 1.04 -29.94 -4.10
C MET A 4 0.70 -29.56 -2.66
N ASP A 5 0.97 -30.45 -1.71
CA ASP A 5 0.75 -30.18 -0.28
C ASP A 5 1.75 -29.15 0.26
N LYS A 6 3.04 -29.26 -0.12
CA LYS A 6 4.06 -28.25 0.19
C LYS A 6 3.72 -26.89 -0.41
N LEU A 7 3.27 -26.86 -1.66
CA LEU A 7 2.83 -25.63 -2.33
C LEU A 7 1.62 -24.99 -1.62
N ARG A 8 0.62 -25.80 -1.24
CA ARG A 8 -0.55 -25.31 -0.49
C ARG A 8 -0.16 -24.69 0.86
N LEU A 9 0.77 -25.32 1.58
CA LEU A 9 1.29 -24.80 2.83
C LEU A 9 2.01 -23.46 2.64
N GLU A 10 2.83 -23.33 1.59
CA GLU A 10 3.53 -22.09 1.28
C GLU A 10 2.57 -20.95 0.88
N ILE A 11 1.59 -21.24 0.02
CA ILE A 11 0.55 -20.28 -0.35
C ILE A 11 -0.22 -19.83 0.91
N GLY A 12 -0.59 -20.76 1.78
CA GLY A 12 -1.27 -20.45 3.05
C GLY A 12 -0.45 -19.48 3.92
N ARG A 13 0.87 -19.73 4.05
CA ARG A 13 1.78 -18.84 4.78
C ARG A 13 1.84 -17.44 4.16
N LEU A 14 1.93 -17.35 2.83
CA LEU A 14 1.97 -16.06 2.12
C LEU A 14 0.66 -15.27 2.29
N ILE A 15 -0.49 -15.95 2.21
CA ILE A 15 -1.80 -15.32 2.43
C ILE A 15 -1.91 -14.80 3.87
N ALA A 16 -1.52 -15.62 4.86
CA ALA A 16 -1.54 -15.23 6.26
C ALA A 16 -0.59 -14.05 6.56
N ALA A 17 0.57 -14.00 5.90
CA ALA A 17 1.49 -12.86 6.01
C ALA A 17 0.88 -11.58 5.41
N LYS A 18 0.23 -11.68 4.24
CA LYS A 18 -0.49 -10.56 3.61
C LYS A 18 -1.63 -10.05 4.49
N GLU A 19 -2.37 -10.96 5.12
CA GLU A 19 -3.47 -10.60 6.01
C GLU A 19 -2.99 -9.87 7.27
N ARG A 20 -1.95 -10.38 7.94
CA ARG A 20 -1.33 -9.68 9.08
C ARG A 20 -0.85 -8.28 8.70
N ARG A 21 -0.29 -8.10 7.50
CA ARG A 21 0.11 -6.78 7.01
C ARG A 21 -1.10 -5.86 6.80
N ARG A 22 -2.20 -6.36 6.24
CA ARG A 22 -3.44 -5.58 6.07
C ARG A 22 -3.99 -5.09 7.40
N GLN A 23 -4.03 -5.97 8.41
CA GLN A 23 -4.47 -5.61 9.76
C GLN A 23 -3.60 -4.50 10.37
N LYS A 24 -2.26 -4.61 10.25
CA LYS A 24 -1.33 -3.56 10.70
C LYS A 24 -1.56 -2.23 9.98
N LEU A 25 -1.74 -2.25 8.66
CA LEU A 25 -2.02 -1.04 7.88
C LEU A 25 -3.39 -0.43 8.21
N ALA A 26 -4.39 -1.26 8.47
CA ALA A 26 -5.73 -0.82 8.89
C ALA A 26 -5.71 -0.18 10.27
N ALA A 27 -4.79 -0.59 11.16
CA ALA A 27 -4.61 0.00 12.49
C ALA A 27 -3.87 1.35 12.47
N LEU A 28 -3.26 1.76 11.35
CA LEU A 28 -2.53 3.02 11.28
C LEU A 28 -3.45 4.24 11.49
N PRO A 29 -2.93 5.33 12.09
CA PRO A 29 -3.60 6.62 12.10
C PRO A 29 -3.96 7.09 10.69
N PHE A 30 -5.02 7.89 10.59
CA PHE A 30 -5.51 8.40 9.31
C PHE A 30 -4.41 9.13 8.51
N ALA A 31 -3.63 9.99 9.18
CA ALA A 31 -2.55 10.73 8.53
C ALA A 31 -1.52 9.80 7.88
N ASP A 32 -1.17 8.70 8.54
CA ASP A 32 -0.18 7.74 8.03
C ASP A 32 -0.73 6.94 6.86
N LYS A 33 -2.02 6.58 6.89
CA LYS A 33 -2.70 5.95 5.75
C LYS A 33 -2.65 6.85 4.51
N VAL A 34 -2.90 8.15 4.68
CA VAL A 34 -2.82 9.12 3.58
C VAL A 34 -1.39 9.22 3.04
N ARG A 35 -0.37 9.26 3.90
CA ARG A 35 1.04 9.25 3.47
C ARG A 35 1.37 8.03 2.60
N VAL A 36 0.92 6.84 3.02
CA VAL A 36 1.11 5.60 2.25
C VAL A 36 0.42 5.69 0.88
N VAL A 37 -0.81 6.21 0.81
CA VAL A 37 -1.52 6.39 -0.47
C VAL A 37 -0.77 7.34 -1.40
N VAL A 38 -0.27 8.46 -0.88
CA VAL A 38 0.53 9.41 -1.69
C VAL A 38 1.80 8.77 -2.20
N GLN A 39 2.51 8.00 -1.37
CA GLN A 39 3.68 7.24 -1.81
C GLN A 39 3.33 6.25 -2.95
N MET A 40 2.21 5.54 -2.83
CA MET A 40 1.74 4.65 -3.89
C MET A 40 1.42 5.40 -5.19
N GLN A 41 0.80 6.57 -5.10
CA GLN A 41 0.55 7.44 -6.26
C GLN A 41 1.86 7.88 -6.93
N GLN A 42 2.88 8.22 -6.15
CA GLN A 42 4.20 8.61 -6.67
C GLN A 42 4.85 7.48 -7.46
N MET A 43 4.78 6.24 -6.94
CA MET A 43 5.37 5.08 -7.62
C MET A 43 4.65 4.74 -8.93
N VAL A 44 3.33 4.92 -8.97
CA VAL A 44 2.51 4.58 -10.15
C VAL A 44 2.48 5.70 -11.19
N ALA A 45 2.69 6.96 -10.79
CA ALA A 45 2.61 8.11 -11.69
C ALA A 45 3.51 8.02 -12.93
N PRO A 46 4.79 7.59 -12.86
CA PRO A 46 5.63 7.43 -14.05
C PRO A 46 5.04 6.44 -15.07
N VAL A 47 4.53 5.30 -14.60
CA VAL A 47 3.94 4.26 -15.46
C VAL A 47 2.70 4.79 -16.17
N LEU A 48 1.84 5.54 -15.46
CA LEU A 48 0.64 6.10 -16.05
C LEU A 48 0.95 7.24 -17.03
N ARG A 49 1.95 8.08 -16.73
CA ARG A 49 2.41 9.13 -17.64
C ARG A 49 2.99 8.56 -18.93
N ALA A 50 3.78 7.48 -18.83
CA ALA A 50 4.29 6.77 -20.00
C ALA A 50 3.18 6.23 -20.91
N ARG A 51 1.98 5.97 -20.34
CA ARG A 51 0.78 5.57 -21.08
C ARG A 51 -0.06 6.76 -21.59
N GLY A 52 0.50 7.97 -21.58
CA GLY A 52 -0.19 9.19 -22.05
C GLY A 52 -1.29 9.71 -21.11
N ARG A 53 -1.40 9.19 -19.88
CA ARG A 53 -2.37 9.69 -18.90
C ARG A 53 -1.80 10.91 -18.18
N ALA A 54 -2.58 11.99 -18.12
CA ALA A 54 -2.28 13.12 -17.25
C ALA A 54 -2.50 12.69 -15.78
N VAL A 55 -1.41 12.63 -15.00
CA VAL A 55 -1.45 12.21 -13.58
C VAL A 55 -0.82 13.27 -12.69
N ARG A 56 -1.63 13.75 -11.73
CA ARG A 56 -1.22 14.61 -10.62
C ARG A 56 -1.20 13.80 -9.32
N VAL A 57 -0.03 13.71 -8.70
CA VAL A 57 0.14 13.12 -7.37
C VAL A 57 -0.32 14.14 -6.34
N TRP A 58 -1.00 13.70 -5.28
CA TRP A 58 -1.38 14.58 -4.19
C TRP A 58 -0.15 15.13 -3.46
N SER A 59 -0.19 16.42 -3.11
CA SER A 59 0.79 17.05 -2.24
C SER A 59 0.29 17.00 -0.79
N LEU A 60 1.16 16.60 0.12
CA LEU A 60 0.92 16.74 1.56
C LEU A 60 1.80 17.87 2.06
N ASP A 61 1.21 18.89 2.68
CA ASP A 61 1.97 19.91 3.38
C ASP A 61 2.63 19.26 4.59
N THR A 62 3.95 19.04 4.50
CA THR A 62 4.76 18.50 5.60
C THR A 62 4.85 19.46 6.79
N SER A 63 4.47 20.73 6.60
CA SER A 63 4.47 21.78 7.62
C SER A 63 3.24 21.77 8.53
N ASN A 64 2.18 21.04 8.18
CA ASN A 64 0.95 21.03 8.96
C ASN A 64 0.54 19.58 9.31
N PRO A 65 0.71 19.13 10.56
CA PRO A 65 0.21 17.82 10.96
C PRO A 65 -1.31 17.83 10.78
N VAL A 66 -1.80 16.98 9.88
CA VAL A 66 -3.24 16.75 9.67
C VAL A 66 -3.82 16.18 10.97
N GLY A 67 -4.30 17.07 11.84
CA GLY A 67 -4.88 16.73 13.14
C GLY A 67 -4.34 17.52 14.32
N ARG A 68 -4.60 18.83 14.37
CA ARG A 68 -4.93 19.51 15.63
C ARG A 68 -6.13 20.42 15.36
N LYS A 69 -7.26 20.09 15.99
CA LYS A 69 -8.29 21.07 16.29
C LYS A 69 -7.91 21.75 17.61
#